data_AF-A0A9P6Y3W8-F1
#
_entry.id   AF-A0A9P6Y3W8-F1
#
_cell.length_a   1.000
_cell.length_b   1.000
_cell.length_c   1.000
_cell.angle_alpha   90.00
_cell.angle_beta   90.00
_cell.angle_gamma   90.00
#
_symmetry.space_group_name_H-M   'P 1'
#
loop_
_entity.id
_entity.type
_entity.pdbx_description
1 polymer ?
#
loop_
_entity_poly.entity_id
_entity_poly.type
_entity_poly.pdbx_seq_one_letter_code
_entity_poly.pdbx_strand_id
1 'polypeptide(L)'
;MYAFLSQKIELLDQNVTGQLNETELGEWAMKKFNLDQSLVQQTISNIFNNAETLYSNNNVVNNGKSIKTTRYPQLDDEVVKFVVDMNNNNLPVNRYSFLRYVRHVA
;
A
#
# COMPACT_ATOMS: atom_id res chain seq x y z
N MET A 1 5.47 -9.59 1.86
CA MET A 1 5.45 -8.15 1.48
C MET A 1 4.14 -7.46 1.90
N TYR A 2 3.47 -7.91 2.97
CA TYR A 2 2.26 -7.26 3.53
C TYR A 2 2.57 -6.35 4.73
N ALA A 3 3.82 -6.36 5.21
CA ALA A 3 4.15 -5.89 6.56
C ALA A 3 3.90 -4.39 6.78
N PHE A 4 4.16 -3.52 5.80
CA PHE A 4 4.24 -2.08 6.08
C PHE A 4 2.88 -1.38 6.23
N LEU A 5 1.87 -1.80 5.48
CA LEU A 5 0.51 -1.27 5.65
C LEU A 5 -0.10 -1.80 6.95
N SER A 6 0.06 -3.10 7.21
CA SER A 6 -0.38 -3.73 8.45
C SER A 6 0.27 -3.10 9.69
N GLN A 7 1.55 -2.75 9.64
CA GLN A 7 2.25 -2.04 10.72
C GLN A 7 1.64 -0.66 11.03
N LYS A 8 1.26 0.11 10.00
CA LYS A 8 0.63 1.43 10.19
C LYS A 8 -0.79 1.32 10.73
N ILE A 9 -1.54 0.30 10.31
CA ILE A 9 -2.88 0.02 10.83
C ILE A 9 -2.80 -0.42 12.30
N GLU A 10 -1.89 -1.33 12.64
CA GLU A 10 -1.69 -1.78 14.01
C GLU A 10 -1.23 -0.62 14.94
N LEU A 11 -0.44 0.33 14.42
CA LEU A 11 -0.10 1.57 15.14
C LEU A 11 -1.33 2.45 15.40
N LEU A 12 -2.25 2.56 14.44
CA LEU A 12 -3.50 3.32 14.59
C LEU A 12 -4.42 2.68 15.64
N ASP A 13 -4.59 1.36 15.59
CA ASP A 13 -5.42 0.62 16.54
C ASP A 13 -4.87 0.73 17.98
N GLN A 14 -3.55 0.75 18.13
CA GLN A 14 -2.89 0.97 19.42
C GLN A 14 -3.08 2.39 19.96
N ASN A 15 -3.20 3.39 19.09
CA ASN A 15 -3.54 4.75 19.51
C ASN A 15 -5.01 4.85 19.98
N VAL A 16 -5.94 4.17 19.30
CA VAL A 16 -7.37 4.17 19.65
C VAL A 16 -7.66 3.51 21.00
N THR A 17 -6.85 2.52 21.39
CA THR A 17 -6.93 1.88 22.72
C THR A 17 -6.47 2.79 23.88
N GLY A 18 -5.90 3.97 23.58
CA GLY A 18 -5.90 5.13 24.47
C GLY A 18 -4.90 5.13 25.63
N GLN A 19 -3.87 4.28 25.59
CA GLN A 19 -2.93 4.12 26.71
C GLN A 19 -1.57 4.80 26.54
N LEU A 20 -1.19 5.22 25.33
CA LEU A 20 0.15 5.75 25.04
C LEU A 20 0.08 7.16 24.45
N ASN A 21 0.93 8.07 24.94
CA ASN A 21 1.19 9.34 24.25
C ASN A 21 2.06 9.11 23.00
N GLU A 22 2.20 10.12 22.12
CA GLU A 22 2.94 9.95 20.85
C GLU A 22 4.39 9.47 21.04
N THR A 23 5.07 9.91 22.09
CA THR A 23 6.45 9.48 22.38
C THR A 23 6.49 8.00 22.78
N GLU A 24 5.60 7.60 23.69
CA GLU A 24 5.44 6.21 24.13
C GLU A 24 5.00 5.29 22.97
N LEU A 25 4.16 5.80 22.08
CA LEU A 25 3.71 5.09 20.89
C LEU A 25 4.87 4.87 19.90
N GLY A 26 5.75 5.85 19.74
CA GLY A 26 6.96 5.72 18.93
C GLY A 26 7.92 4.65 19.47
N GLU A 27 8.12 4.62 20.79
CA GLU A 27 8.95 3.60 21.44
C GLU A 27 8.32 2.20 21.38
N TRP A 28 7.00 2.12 21.55
CA TRP A 28 6.26 0.88 21.40
C TRP A 28 6.41 0.34 19.98
N ALA A 29 6.24 1.18 18.96
CA ALA A 29 6.37 0.79 17.55
C ALA A 29 7.79 0.27 17.24
N MET A 30 8.81 0.93 17.78
CA MET A 30 10.21 0.48 17.64
C MET A 30 10.40 -0.94 18.17
N LYS A 31 9.93 -1.22 19.39
CA LYS A 31 10.03 -2.55 20.01
C LYS A 31 9.19 -3.59 19.27
N LYS A 32 7.96 -3.23 18.92
CA LYS A 32 6.98 -4.13 18.29
C LYS A 32 7.41 -4.53 16.86
N PHE A 33 7.91 -3.59 16.08
CA PHE A 33 8.27 -3.80 14.68
C PHE A 33 9.79 -4.00 14.47
N ASN A 34 10.56 -4.05 15.56
CA ASN A 34 12.00 -4.25 15.56
C ASN A 34 12.73 -3.22 14.68
N LEU A 35 12.39 -1.95 14.86
CA LEU A 35 12.99 -0.81 14.15
C LEU A 35 14.31 -0.39 14.81
N ASP A 36 15.25 0.12 14.02
CA ASP A 36 16.53 0.64 14.54
C ASP A 36 16.36 1.91 15.39
N GLN A 37 15.25 2.64 15.22
CA GLN A 37 14.97 3.89 15.91
C GLN A 37 13.47 4.07 16.19
N SER A 38 13.17 4.80 17.27
CA SER A 38 11.82 5.27 17.60
C SER A 38 11.25 6.17 16.51
N LEU A 39 9.93 6.06 16.27
CA LEU A 39 9.24 6.93 15.35
C LEU A 39 9.17 8.34 15.93
N VAL A 40 9.61 9.34 15.16
CA VAL A 40 9.45 10.74 15.54
C VAL A 40 7.98 11.16 15.48
N GLN A 41 7.56 12.05 16.38
CA GLN A 41 6.18 12.54 16.50
C GLN A 41 5.60 13.02 15.16
N GLN A 42 6.40 13.70 14.33
CA GLN A 42 5.96 14.13 13.00
C GLN A 42 5.55 12.97 12.08
N THR A 43 6.23 11.82 12.18
CA THR A 43 5.89 10.63 11.39
C THR A 43 4.60 10.00 11.89
N ILE A 44 4.40 9.96 13.20
CA ILE A 44 3.17 9.47 13.85
C ILE A 44 1.98 10.35 13.43
N SER A 45 2.11 11.67 13.54
CA SER A 45 1.09 12.62 13.10
C SER A 45 0.75 12.48 11.61
N ASN A 46 1.77 12.31 10.75
CA ASN A 46 1.54 12.05 9.32
C ASN A 46 0.80 10.73 9.07
N ILE A 47 1.02 9.69 9.87
CA ILE A 47 0.26 8.43 9.76
C ILE A 47 -1.19 8.65 10.19
N PHE A 48 -1.42 9.37 11.28
CA PHE A 48 -2.75 9.69 11.80
C PHE A 48 -3.57 10.54 10.84
N ASN A 49 -2.97 11.58 10.25
CA ASN A 49 -3.63 12.43 9.25
C ASN A 49 -4.02 11.67 7.97
N ASN A 50 -3.41 10.51 7.72
CA ASN A 50 -3.72 9.65 6.58
C ASN A 50 -4.57 8.42 6.96
N ALA A 51 -5.10 8.33 8.19
CA ALA A 51 -5.78 7.12 8.70
C ALA A 51 -6.92 6.63 7.79
N GLU A 52 -7.80 7.52 7.33
CA GLU A 52 -8.93 7.18 6.44
C GLU A 52 -8.46 6.50 5.14
N THR A 53 -7.37 7.01 4.55
CA THR A 53 -6.76 6.42 3.35
C THR A 53 -6.08 5.09 3.64
N LEU A 54 -5.50 4.91 4.83
CA LEU A 54 -4.84 3.68 5.23
C LEU A 54 -5.84 2.55 5.48
N TYR A 55 -6.96 2.84 6.15
CA TYR A 55 -8.03 1.86 6.36
C TYR A 55 -8.77 1.51 5.07
N SER A 56 -9.06 2.48 4.19
CA SER A 56 -9.75 2.25 2.91
C SER A 56 -8.95 1.40 1.92
N ASN A 57 -7.61 1.45 2.00
CA ASN A 57 -6.72 0.69 1.11
C ASN A 57 -6.40 -0.74 1.61
N ASN A 58 -6.87 -1.16 2.80
CA ASN A 58 -6.64 -2.52 3.30
C ASN A 58 -7.34 -3.59 2.43
N ASN A 59 -8.33 -3.19 1.62
CA ASN A 59 -8.99 -4.06 0.64
C ASN A 59 -8.28 -4.14 -0.72
N VAL A 60 -7.26 -3.30 -0.95
CA VAL A 60 -6.52 -3.23 -2.21
C VAL A 60 -5.15 -3.88 -2.00
N VAL A 61 -4.88 -4.94 -2.76
CA VAL A 61 -3.67 -5.81 -2.68
C VAL A 61 -2.39 -5.10 -3.16
N ASN A 62 -2.18 -3.82 -2.78
CA ASN A 62 -1.10 -2.99 -3.29
C ASN A 62 -0.08 -2.65 -2.19
N ASN A 63 1.00 -3.43 -2.17
CA ASN A 63 2.06 -3.53 -1.17
C ASN A 63 3.13 -2.40 -1.20
N GLY A 64 2.74 -1.15 -1.49
CA GLY A 64 3.68 -0.04 -1.59
C GLY A 64 4.05 0.59 -0.24
N LYS A 65 5.35 0.74 0.08
CA LYS A 65 5.83 1.63 1.17
C LYS A 65 5.30 3.08 1.04
N SER A 66 4.90 3.46 -0.17
CA SER A 66 4.33 4.76 -0.51
C SER A 66 2.99 4.55 -1.21
N ILE A 67 1.99 5.31 -0.78
CA ILE A 67 0.68 5.45 -1.44
C ILE A 67 0.89 6.38 -2.65
N LYS A 68 1.68 5.95 -3.63
CA LYS A 68 1.73 6.66 -4.91
C LYS A 68 0.51 6.23 -5.70
N THR A 69 -0.41 7.17 -5.92
CA THR A 69 -1.43 7.01 -6.96
C THR A 69 -0.72 6.67 -8.27
N THR A 70 -1.17 5.61 -8.92
CA THR A 70 -0.74 5.31 -10.29
C THR A 70 -1.08 6.53 -11.14
N ARG A 71 -0.18 6.96 -12.04
CA ARG A 71 -0.42 8.17 -12.84
C ARG A 71 -1.64 8.03 -13.77
N TYR A 72 -2.05 6.80 -14.04
CA TYR A 72 -3.15 6.45 -14.94
C TYR A 72 -3.95 5.28 -14.34
N PRO A 73 -4.77 5.51 -13.30
CA PRO A 73 -5.55 4.45 -12.68
C PRO A 73 -6.50 3.77 -13.67
N GLN A 74 -6.95 4.48 -14.71
CA GLN A 74 -7.78 3.91 -15.78
C GLN A 74 -7.06 2.83 -16.62
N LEU A 75 -5.72 2.77 -16.57
CA LEU A 75 -4.96 1.73 -17.26
C LEU A 75 -4.79 0.47 -16.41
N ASP A 76 -4.98 0.55 -15.09
CA ASP A 76 -4.78 -0.59 -14.20
C ASP A 76 -5.80 -1.70 -14.49
N ASP A 77 -7.08 -1.35 -14.71
CA ASP A 77 -8.13 -2.30 -15.10
C ASP A 77 -7.88 -2.92 -16.48
N GLU A 78 -7.37 -2.13 -17.44
CA GLU A 78 -7.03 -2.60 -18.79
C GLU A 78 -5.85 -3.57 -18.77
N VAL A 79 -4.85 -3.35 -17.90
CA VAL A 79 -3.72 -4.27 -17.72
C VAL A 79 -4.20 -5.60 -17.15
N VAL A 80 -5.07 -5.57 -16.14
CA VAL A 80 -5.64 -6.79 -15.53
C VAL A 80 -6.43 -7.58 -16.57
N LYS A 81 -7.30 -6.91 -17.33
CA LYS A 81 -8.08 -7.53 -18.41
C LYS A 81 -7.18 -8.17 -19.47
N PHE A 82 -6.14 -7.46 -19.92
CA PHE A 82 -5.16 -8.01 -20.87
C PHE A 82 -4.50 -9.30 -20.37
N VAL A 83 -4.08 -9.34 -19.10
CA VAL A 83 -3.45 -10.53 -18.52
C VAL A 83 -4.43 -11.70 -18.47
N VAL A 84 -5.68 -11.45 -18.06
CA VAL A 84 -6.74 -12.46 -18.05
C VAL A 84 -7.00 -13.01 -19.45
N ASP A 85 -7.16 -12.13 -20.44
CA ASP A 85 -7.41 -12.52 -21.83
C ASP A 85 -6.25 -13.33 -22.40
N MET A 86 -5.00 -12.91 -22.17
CA MET A 86 -3.81 -13.66 -22.62
C MET A 86 -3.73 -15.05 -21.98
N ASN A 87 -3.99 -15.15 -20.68
CA ASN A 87 -4.00 -16.42 -19.96
C ASN A 87 -5.11 -17.35 -20.46
N ASN A 88 -6.31 -16.84 -20.71
CA ASN A 88 -7.43 -17.61 -21.27
C ASN A 88 -7.15 -18.15 -22.68
N ASN A 89 -6.29 -17.46 -23.43
CA ASN A 89 -5.86 -17.86 -24.77
C ASN A 89 -4.53 -18.66 -24.76
N ASN A 90 -4.00 -19.01 -23.59
CA ASN A 90 -2.69 -19.66 -23.41
C ASN A 90 -1.54 -18.91 -24.10
N LEU A 91 -1.63 -17.59 -24.21
CA LEU A 91 -0.63 -16.74 -24.82
C LEU A 91 0.34 -16.17 -23.77
N PRO A 92 1.64 -16.04 -24.09
CA PRO A 92 2.62 -15.54 -23.14
C PRO A 92 2.49 -14.02 -22.93
N VAL A 93 2.27 -13.59 -21.69
CA VAL A 93 2.28 -12.18 -21.30
C VAL A 93 3.72 -11.66 -21.31
N ASN A 94 4.07 -10.87 -22.32
CA ASN A 94 5.37 -10.23 -22.43
C ASN A 94 5.25 -8.73 -22.76
N ARG A 95 6.37 -8.01 -22.65
CA ARG A 95 6.41 -6.55 -22.87
C ARG A 95 5.92 -6.14 -24.26
N TYR A 96 6.24 -6.92 -25.30
CA TYR A 96 5.84 -6.60 -26.66
C TYR A 96 4.33 -6.76 -26.86
N SER A 97 3.75 -7.86 -26.38
CA SER A 97 2.30 -8.08 -26.42
C SER A 97 1.53 -7.01 -25.64
N PHE A 98 2.07 -6.60 -24.48
CA PHE A 98 1.48 -5.54 -23.67
C PHE A 98 1.51 -4.18 -24.39
N LEU A 99 2.65 -3.78 -24.95
CA LEU A 99 2.76 -2.50 -25.68
C LEU A 99 1.85 -2.46 -26.92
N ARG A 100 1.68 -3.60 -27.60
CA ARG A 100 0.75 -3.70 -28.74
C ARG A 100 -0.70 -3.54 -28.30
N TYR A 101 -1.08 -4.14 -27.18
CA TYR A 101 -2.41 -4.01 -26.60
C TYR A 101 -2.70 -2.56 -26.17
N VAL A 102 -1.79 -1.96 -25.37
CA VAL A 102 -1.97 -0.59 -24.87
C VAL A 102 -2.12 0.41 -26.01
N ARG A 103 -1.32 0.30 -27.09
CA ARG A 103 -1.46 1.15 -28.29
C ARG A 103 -2.82 1.05 -28.98
N HIS A 104 -3.56 -0.03 -28.76
CA HIS A 104 -4.86 -0.24 -29.38
C HIS A 104 -6.00 0.31 -28.52
N VAL A 105 -5.83 0.35 -27.20
CA VAL A 105 -6.86 0.77 -26.24
C VAL A 105 -6.67 2.17 -25.68
N ALA A 106 -5.50 2.79 -25.88
CA ALA A 106 -5.15 4.16 -25.44
C ALA A 106 -4.27 4.88 -26.48
#